data_AF-A0AAN7Q0Q7-F1
#
_entry.id   AF-A0AAN7Q0Q7-F1
#
_cell.length_a   1.000
_cell.length_b   1.000
_cell.length_c   1.000
_cell.angle_alpha   90.00
_cell.angle_beta   90.00
_cell.angle_gamma   90.00
#
_symmetry.space_group_name_H-M   'P 1'
#
loop_
_entity.id
_entity.type
_entity.pdbx_description
1 polymer ?
#
loop_
_entity_poly.entity_id
_entity_poly.type
_entity_poly.pdbx_seq_one_letter_code
_entity_poly.pdbx_strand_id
1 'polypeptide(L)'
;MGNGKILKIKMAVKAVLINNLNNWQQIHQTLLNISEDLTQKAGTRAEASGLAKKMDCLETAFMTEFWGFILQRLNDTNKKLQSTEIDLTSVLQLYDSLINLMKSTRNEFDYFEKKTQDLSQLKVYGDKKRTTKRKRQHDELCGSEEAVFNPRENLRVNVFIVIVDNLKTQLEIRRNAYDEVNQKFQV
;
A
#
# COMPACT_ATOMS: atom_id res chain seq x y z
N MET A 1 -16.16 15.98 -18.09
CA MET A 1 -15.07 16.20 -17.12
C MET A 1 -14.55 14.91 -16.42
N GLY A 2 -15.10 13.70 -16.71
CA GLY A 2 -14.71 12.44 -16.06
C GLY A 2 -13.56 11.65 -16.69
N ASN A 3 -13.37 11.73 -18.02
CA ASN A 3 -12.40 10.89 -18.73
C ASN A 3 -10.93 11.23 -18.44
N GLY A 4 -10.60 12.51 -18.20
CA GLY A 4 -9.23 12.92 -17.88
C GLY A 4 -8.75 12.45 -16.50
N LYS A 5 -9.66 12.29 -15.52
CA LYS A 5 -9.32 11.74 -14.20
C LYS A 5 -9.11 10.23 -14.27
N ILE A 6 -9.94 9.52 -15.04
CA ILE A 6 -9.81 8.07 -15.27
C ILE A 6 -8.52 7.75 -16.03
N LEU A 7 -8.14 8.55 -17.02
CA LEU A 7 -6.90 8.36 -17.77
C LEU A 7 -5.66 8.60 -16.88
N LYS A 8 -5.70 9.61 -16.01
CA LYS A 8 -4.65 9.87 -15.00
C LYS A 8 -4.55 8.75 -13.97
N ILE A 9 -5.67 8.20 -13.51
CA ILE A 9 -5.69 7.04 -12.62
C ILE A 9 -5.15 5.80 -13.34
N LYS A 10 -5.58 5.53 -14.58
CA LYS A 10 -5.06 4.42 -15.40
C LYS A 10 -3.56 4.56 -15.67
N MET A 11 -3.06 5.77 -15.91
CA MET A 11 -1.63 6.05 -16.08
C MET A 11 -0.83 5.92 -14.77
N ALA A 12 -1.34 6.45 -13.65
CA ALA A 12 -0.71 6.33 -12.34
C ALA A 12 -0.67 4.86 -11.91
N VAL A 13 -1.77 4.13 -12.10
CA VAL A 13 -1.86 2.70 -11.86
C VAL A 13 -0.93 1.95 -12.83
N LYS A 14 -0.85 2.29 -14.12
CA LYS A 14 0.10 1.68 -15.08
C LYS A 14 1.57 1.95 -14.74
N ALA A 15 1.91 3.14 -14.24
CA ALA A 15 3.26 3.49 -13.79
C ALA A 15 3.64 2.75 -12.50
N VAL A 16 2.70 2.65 -11.55
CA VAL A 16 2.86 1.85 -10.32
C VAL A 16 2.89 0.35 -10.60
N LEU A 17 2.21 -0.10 -11.65
CA LEU A 17 2.09 -1.51 -12.03
C LEU A 17 3.32 -2.10 -12.71
N ILE A 18 4.11 -1.27 -13.39
CA ILE A 18 5.13 -1.78 -14.29
C ILE A 18 6.47 -2.06 -13.58
N ASN A 19 6.81 -1.49 -12.41
CA ASN A 19 8.23 -1.49 -12.01
C ASN A 19 8.61 -1.24 -10.51
N ASN A 20 7.79 -1.59 -9.53
CA ASN A 20 8.03 -1.05 -8.18
C ASN A 20 9.31 -1.51 -7.44
N LEU A 21 9.82 -2.73 -7.65
CA LEU A 21 11.09 -3.16 -7.01
C LEU A 21 12.28 -3.41 -7.94
N ASN A 22 12.08 -3.78 -9.20
CA ASN A 22 13.20 -3.91 -10.15
C ASN A 22 13.90 -2.57 -10.41
N ASN A 23 13.17 -1.47 -10.30
CA ASN A 23 13.74 -0.13 -10.40
C ASN A 23 14.07 0.47 -9.03
N TRP A 24 13.83 -0.23 -7.90
CA TRP A 24 14.10 0.32 -6.57
C TRP A 24 15.55 0.76 -6.43
N GLN A 25 16.48 -0.14 -6.79
CA GLN A 25 17.90 0.15 -6.77
C GLN A 25 18.29 1.25 -7.76
N GLN A 26 17.69 1.25 -8.96
CA GLN A 26 17.97 2.26 -9.99
C GLN A 26 17.50 3.66 -9.56
N ILE A 27 16.30 3.75 -9.00
CA ILE A 27 15.71 4.99 -8.48
C ILE A 27 16.54 5.46 -7.29
N HIS A 28 16.90 4.56 -6.37
CA HIS A 28 17.74 4.88 -5.24
C HIS A 28 19.09 5.46 -5.68
N GLN A 29 19.78 4.77 -6.60
CA GLN A 29 21.06 5.24 -7.14
C GLN A 29 20.92 6.58 -7.88
N THR A 30 19.84 6.76 -8.63
CA THR A 30 19.58 8.02 -9.34
C THR A 30 19.38 9.17 -8.35
N LEU A 31 18.68 8.94 -7.24
CA LEU A 31 18.49 9.94 -6.19
C LEU A 31 19.81 10.29 -5.49
N LEU A 32 20.67 9.30 -5.24
CA LEU A 32 22.02 9.56 -4.70
C LEU A 32 22.84 10.40 -5.66
N ASN A 33 22.86 10.04 -6.95
CA ASN A 33 23.57 10.80 -7.99
C ASN A 33 23.09 12.26 -8.07
N ILE A 34 21.77 12.49 -8.03
CA ILE A 34 21.19 13.85 -8.03
C ILE A 34 21.57 14.60 -6.75
N SER A 35 21.66 13.92 -5.61
CA SER A 35 21.99 14.55 -4.34
C SER A 35 23.44 15.02 -4.25
N GLU A 36 24.35 14.35 -4.96
CA GLU A 36 25.78 14.63 -5.00
C GLU A 36 26.18 15.56 -6.17
N ASP A 37 25.32 15.70 -7.18
CA ASP A 37 25.56 16.54 -8.36
C ASP A 37 25.53 18.04 -8.01
N LEU A 38 26.73 18.65 -7.94
CA LEU A 38 26.92 20.08 -7.65
C LEU A 38 26.29 21.02 -8.69
N THR A 39 25.96 20.53 -9.89
CA THR A 39 25.28 21.32 -10.92
C THR A 39 23.78 21.51 -10.61
N GLN A 40 23.20 20.65 -9.76
CA GLN A 40 21.81 20.78 -9.32
C GLN A 40 21.65 21.87 -8.26
N LYS A 41 20.45 22.44 -8.17
CA LYS A 41 20.08 23.41 -7.13
C LYS A 41 20.17 22.76 -5.74
N ALA A 42 20.58 23.54 -4.74
CA ALA A 42 20.71 23.05 -3.37
C ALA A 42 19.42 22.43 -2.81
N GLY A 43 18.25 23.01 -3.12
CA GLY A 43 16.95 22.44 -2.75
C GLY A 43 16.70 21.07 -3.38
N THR A 44 16.96 20.93 -4.67
CA THR A 44 16.81 19.66 -5.41
C THR A 44 17.73 18.57 -4.85
N ARG A 45 18.98 18.90 -4.51
CA ARG A 45 19.91 17.96 -3.87
C ARG A 45 19.42 17.51 -2.49
N ALA A 46 18.92 18.45 -1.69
CA ALA A 46 18.38 18.16 -0.36
C ALA A 46 17.12 17.28 -0.44
N GLU A 47 16.23 17.55 -1.39
CA GLU A 47 15.05 16.73 -1.67
C GLU A 47 15.43 15.31 -2.10
N ALA A 48 16.38 15.19 -3.05
CA ALA A 48 16.85 13.89 -3.52
C ALA A 48 17.48 13.06 -2.39
N SER A 49 18.33 13.68 -1.57
CA SER A 49 18.91 13.05 -0.37
C SER A 49 17.82 12.62 0.63
N GLY A 50 16.82 13.48 0.86
CA GLY A 50 15.70 13.17 1.75
C GLY A 50 14.83 12.01 1.24
N LEU A 51 14.65 11.89 -0.07
CA LEU A 51 13.93 10.78 -0.69
C LEU A 51 14.73 9.47 -0.61
N ALA A 52 16.04 9.50 -0.91
CA ALA A 52 16.91 8.34 -0.77
C ALA A 52 16.86 7.76 0.66
N LYS A 53 17.01 8.62 1.67
CA LYS A 53 16.88 8.23 3.09
C LYS A 53 15.53 7.61 3.45
N LYS A 54 14.44 8.02 2.79
CA LYS A 54 13.12 7.39 2.99
C LYS A 54 13.05 6.01 2.34
N MET A 55 13.76 5.80 1.23
CA MET A 55 13.88 4.50 0.59
C MET A 55 14.75 3.55 1.40
N ASP A 56 15.71 4.03 2.19
CA ASP A 56 16.50 3.18 3.11
C ASP A 56 15.68 2.59 4.28
N CYS A 57 14.41 2.98 4.41
CA CYS A 57 13.50 2.50 5.43
C CYS A 57 12.73 1.27 4.92
N LEU A 58 12.85 0.15 5.63
CA LEU A 58 12.19 -1.10 5.25
C LEU A 58 10.67 -0.97 5.17
N GLU A 59 10.05 -0.15 6.04
CA GLU A 59 8.62 0.16 5.98
C GLU A 59 8.23 0.77 4.63
N THR A 60 9.04 1.67 4.09
CA THR A 60 8.76 2.32 2.80
C THR A 60 8.83 1.31 1.65
N ALA A 61 9.86 0.45 1.66
CA ALA A 61 10.01 -0.62 0.68
C ALA A 61 8.84 -1.63 0.77
N PHE A 62 8.46 -2.02 1.98
CA PHE A 62 7.37 -2.95 2.24
C PHE A 62 6.05 -2.39 1.73
N MET A 63 5.73 -1.14 2.09
CA MET A 63 4.51 -0.48 1.65
C MET A 63 4.45 -0.32 0.12
N THR A 64 5.60 -0.08 -0.52
CA THR A 64 5.68 0.04 -1.99
C THR A 64 5.35 -1.28 -2.68
N GLU A 65 5.87 -2.39 -2.17
CA GLU A 65 5.52 -3.72 -2.71
C GLU A 65 4.09 -4.11 -2.45
N PHE A 66 3.64 -3.93 -1.21
CA PHE A 66 2.31 -4.29 -0.79
C PHE A 66 1.25 -3.54 -1.61
N TRP A 67 1.41 -2.22 -1.77
CA TRP A 67 0.52 -1.43 -2.63
C TRP A 67 0.63 -1.81 -4.10
N GLY A 68 1.84 -2.10 -4.60
CA GLY A 68 2.03 -2.58 -5.97
C GLY A 68 1.21 -3.84 -6.26
N PHE A 69 1.30 -4.83 -5.37
CA PHE A 69 0.54 -6.07 -5.43
C PHE A 69 -0.98 -5.83 -5.42
N ILE A 70 -1.48 -5.05 -4.47
CA ILE A 70 -2.93 -4.76 -4.36
C ILE A 70 -3.43 -4.03 -5.60
N LEU A 71 -2.75 -2.96 -6.00
CA LEU A 71 -3.16 -2.13 -7.12
C LEU A 71 -3.14 -2.92 -8.44
N GLN A 72 -2.24 -3.90 -8.57
CA GLN A 72 -2.23 -4.81 -9.71
C GLN A 72 -3.48 -5.65 -9.79
N ARG A 73 -3.80 -6.35 -8.71
CA ARG A 73 -4.95 -7.25 -8.66
C ARG A 73 -6.25 -6.48 -8.85
N LEU A 74 -6.38 -5.32 -8.20
CA LEU A 74 -7.54 -4.44 -8.38
C LEU A 74 -7.66 -3.93 -9.82
N ASN A 75 -6.55 -3.52 -10.45
CA ASN A 75 -6.59 -3.03 -11.81
C ASN A 75 -6.97 -4.12 -12.82
N ASP A 76 -6.45 -5.33 -12.65
CA ASP A 76 -6.77 -6.44 -13.54
C ASP A 76 -8.24 -6.85 -13.41
N THR A 77 -8.79 -6.87 -12.19
CA THR A 77 -10.24 -7.05 -11.99
C THR A 77 -11.04 -5.89 -12.57
N ASN A 78 -10.61 -4.64 -12.37
CA ASN A 78 -11.31 -3.47 -12.94
C ASN A 78 -11.36 -3.50 -14.47
N LYS A 79 -10.30 -3.97 -15.14
CA LYS A 79 -10.31 -4.16 -16.59
C LYS A 79 -11.36 -5.18 -17.02
N LYS A 80 -11.46 -6.31 -16.29
CA LYS A 80 -12.47 -7.34 -16.55
C LYS A 80 -13.89 -6.80 -16.33
N LEU A 81 -14.11 -6.07 -15.24
CA LEU A 81 -15.40 -5.42 -14.94
C LEU A 81 -15.82 -4.37 -15.98
N GLN A 82 -14.87 -3.77 -16.70
CA GLN A 82 -15.12 -2.81 -17.78
C GLN A 82 -15.32 -3.49 -19.14
N SER A 83 -15.30 -4.83 -19.22
CA SER A 83 -15.60 -5.56 -20.45
C SER A 83 -17.07 -5.39 -20.83
N THR A 84 -17.35 -5.24 -22.12
CA THR A 84 -18.72 -5.09 -22.64
C THR A 84 -19.53 -6.39 -22.59
N GLU A 85 -18.87 -7.53 -22.42
CA GLU A 85 -19.47 -8.87 -22.46
C GLU A 85 -19.69 -9.48 -21.07
N ILE A 86 -19.48 -8.72 -19.99
CA ILE A 86 -19.53 -9.28 -18.64
C ILE A 86 -20.97 -9.44 -18.14
N ASP A 87 -21.28 -10.63 -17.63
CA ASP A 87 -22.54 -10.90 -16.93
C ASP A 87 -22.43 -10.66 -15.41
N LEU A 88 -23.58 -10.51 -14.75
CA LEU A 88 -23.63 -10.18 -13.33
C LEU A 88 -23.10 -11.28 -12.42
N THR A 89 -23.20 -12.55 -12.83
CA THR A 89 -22.62 -13.68 -12.07
C THR A 89 -21.09 -13.60 -12.10
N SER A 90 -20.51 -13.31 -13.27
CA SER A 90 -19.07 -13.07 -13.41
C SER A 90 -18.60 -11.89 -12.55
N VAL A 91 -19.39 -10.80 -12.45
CA VAL A 91 -19.09 -9.68 -11.56
C VAL A 91 -18.97 -10.14 -10.10
N LEU A 92 -19.95 -10.91 -9.60
CA LEU A 92 -19.92 -11.43 -8.23
C LEU A 92 -18.70 -12.32 -7.99
N GLN A 93 -18.39 -13.22 -8.92
CA GLN A 93 -17.22 -14.09 -8.82
C GLN A 93 -15.89 -13.31 -8.79
N LEU A 94 -15.79 -12.22 -9.55
CA LEU A 94 -14.60 -11.35 -9.52
C LEU A 94 -14.43 -10.65 -8.17
N TYR A 95 -15.53 -10.19 -7.56
CA TYR A 95 -15.47 -9.62 -6.22
C TYR A 95 -15.16 -10.69 -5.16
N ASP A 96 -15.76 -11.87 -5.23
CA ASP A 96 -15.47 -12.97 -4.31
C ASP A 96 -13.99 -13.39 -4.40
N SER A 97 -13.43 -13.43 -5.60
CA SER A 97 -11.99 -13.65 -5.83
C SER A 97 -11.12 -12.58 -5.15
N LEU A 98 -11.46 -11.29 -5.28
CA LEU A 98 -10.74 -10.20 -4.61
C LEU A 98 -10.88 -10.25 -3.07
N ILE A 99 -12.07 -10.58 -2.56
CA ILE A 99 -12.31 -10.71 -1.12
C ILE A 99 -11.47 -11.87 -0.56
N ASN A 100 -11.44 -13.00 -1.26
CA ASN A 100 -10.62 -14.16 -0.88
C ASN A 100 -9.12 -13.84 -0.91
N LEU A 101 -8.68 -13.07 -1.91
CA LEU A 101 -7.31 -12.54 -1.96
C LEU A 101 -6.98 -11.68 -0.74
N MET A 102 -7.87 -10.76 -0.33
CA MET A 102 -7.64 -9.94 0.87
C MET A 102 -7.56 -10.81 2.14
N LYS A 103 -8.43 -11.82 2.25
CA LYS A 103 -8.42 -12.78 3.38
C LYS A 103 -7.10 -13.55 3.47
N SER A 104 -6.56 -14.03 2.34
CA SER A 104 -5.26 -14.72 2.34
C SER A 104 -4.12 -13.76 2.68
N THR A 105 -4.13 -12.59 2.04
CA THR A 105 -3.11 -11.54 2.22
C THR A 105 -2.95 -11.15 3.69
N ARG A 106 -4.03 -11.13 4.48
CA ARG A 106 -4.00 -10.79 5.92
C ARG A 106 -2.98 -11.61 6.72
N ASN A 107 -2.74 -12.86 6.32
CA ASN A 107 -1.82 -13.78 7.00
C ASN A 107 -0.42 -13.83 6.35
N GLU A 108 -0.19 -13.10 5.25
CA GLU A 108 1.01 -13.17 4.44
C GLU A 108 2.03 -12.06 4.77
N PHE A 109 1.93 -11.42 5.95
CA PHE A 109 2.86 -10.35 6.35
C PHE A 109 4.32 -10.78 6.24
N ASP A 110 4.67 -11.95 6.78
CA ASP A 110 6.04 -12.48 6.79
C ASP A 110 6.56 -12.75 5.36
N TYR A 111 5.66 -13.14 4.45
CA TYR A 111 6.00 -13.33 3.03
C TYR A 111 6.38 -12.01 2.37
N PHE A 112 5.58 -10.95 2.57
CA PHE A 112 5.89 -9.63 2.06
C PHE A 112 7.17 -9.06 2.69
N GLU A 113 7.35 -9.25 4.00
CA GLU A 113 8.56 -8.82 4.71
C GLU A 113 9.82 -9.44 4.09
N LYS A 114 9.84 -10.77 3.93
CA LYS A 114 10.97 -11.48 3.33
C LYS A 114 11.22 -11.04 1.89
N LYS A 115 10.17 -10.98 1.08
CA LYS A 115 10.26 -10.55 -0.33
C LYS A 115 10.86 -9.15 -0.45
N THR A 116 10.44 -8.22 0.41
CA THR A 116 10.97 -6.85 0.44
C THR A 116 12.43 -6.82 0.90
N GLN A 117 12.81 -7.61 1.92
CA GLN A 117 14.20 -7.69 2.38
C GLN A 117 15.13 -8.19 1.27
N ASP A 118 14.71 -9.23 0.53
CA ASP A 118 15.51 -9.81 -0.55
C ASP A 118 15.76 -8.81 -1.69
N LEU A 119 14.76 -7.99 -2.02
CA LEU A 119 14.81 -7.09 -3.16
C LEU A 119 15.39 -5.70 -2.84
N SER A 120 15.11 -5.16 -1.64
CA SER A 120 15.64 -3.87 -1.21
C SER A 120 17.05 -3.98 -0.61
N GLN A 121 17.45 -5.18 -0.18
CA GLN A 121 18.66 -5.45 0.61
C GLN A 121 18.67 -4.74 1.99
N LEU A 122 17.52 -4.19 2.41
CA LEU A 122 17.35 -3.52 3.69
C LEU A 122 16.91 -4.53 4.75
N LYS A 123 17.51 -4.43 5.94
CA LYS A 123 17.16 -5.26 7.11
C LYS A 123 16.68 -4.46 8.30
N VAL A 124 16.70 -3.13 8.19
CA VAL A 124 16.50 -2.22 9.32
C VAL A 124 15.20 -1.46 9.13
N TYR A 125 14.31 -1.59 10.11
CA TYR A 125 13.14 -0.74 10.24
C TYR A 125 13.56 0.68 10.62
N GLY A 126 12.88 1.69 10.11
CA GLY A 126 13.21 3.10 10.37
C GLY A 126 13.26 3.42 11.87
N ASP A 127 14.24 4.23 12.26
CA ASP A 127 14.38 4.67 13.65
C ASP A 127 13.12 5.37 14.17
N LYS A 128 12.82 5.14 15.45
CA LYS A 128 11.62 5.66 16.12
C LYS A 128 11.53 7.17 15.92
N LYS A 129 10.45 7.64 15.28
CA LYS A 129 10.09 9.06 15.30
C LYS A 129 9.97 9.53 16.74
N ARG A 130 10.50 10.72 17.04
CA ARG A 130 10.38 11.37 18.35
C ARG A 130 8.91 11.40 18.77
N THR A 131 8.56 10.68 19.83
CA THR A 131 7.23 10.75 20.44
C THR A 131 7.20 11.92 21.43
N THR A 132 6.38 12.92 21.14
CA THR A 132 6.15 14.03 22.06
C THR A 132 5.23 13.53 23.17
N LYS A 133 5.78 13.23 24.35
CA LYS A 133 4.97 12.92 25.52
C LYS A 133 4.41 14.22 26.12
N ARG A 134 3.09 14.30 26.31
CA ARG A 134 2.43 15.38 27.04
C ARG A 134 2.94 15.37 28.50
N LYS A 135 3.20 16.55 29.07
CA LYS A 135 3.48 16.67 30.52
C LYS A 135 2.24 16.23 31.30
N ARG A 136 2.41 15.24 32.18
CA ARG A 136 1.34 14.75 33.08
C ARG A 136 1.24 15.66 34.31
N GLN A 137 0.03 15.79 34.86
CA GLN A 137 -0.21 16.45 36.15
C GLN A 137 0.03 15.46 37.30
N HIS A 138 0.27 15.98 38.51
CA HIS A 138 0.73 15.20 39.68
C HIS A 138 -0.22 14.04 40.07
N ASP A 139 -1.52 14.15 39.75
CA ASP A 139 -2.55 13.19 40.14
C ASP A 139 -3.15 12.38 38.97
N GLU A 140 -2.59 12.46 37.75
CA GLU A 140 -3.03 11.61 36.64
C GLU A 140 -2.60 10.15 36.89
N LEU A 141 -3.53 9.31 37.37
CA LEU A 141 -3.38 7.85 37.41
C LEU A 141 -3.04 7.32 36.01
N CYS A 142 -2.13 6.34 35.94
CA CYS A 142 -1.67 5.73 34.69
C CYS A 142 -2.83 4.99 33.99
N GLY A 143 -3.66 5.72 33.24
CA GLY A 143 -4.64 5.14 32.35
C GLY A 143 -3.91 4.36 31.27
N SER A 144 -4.01 3.03 31.33
CA SER A 144 -3.52 2.01 30.38
C SER A 144 -2.21 2.36 29.69
N GLU A 145 -1.12 1.68 30.05
CA GLU A 145 0.12 1.71 29.27
C GLU A 145 -0.22 1.50 27.78
N GLU A 146 -0.12 2.57 26.98
CA GLU A 146 -0.26 2.45 25.52
C GLU A 146 0.69 1.36 25.06
N ALA A 147 0.17 0.33 24.41
CA ALA A 147 0.96 -0.81 23.98
C ALA A 147 2.13 -0.30 23.11
N VAL A 148 3.35 -0.38 23.65
CA VAL A 148 4.56 0.07 22.95
C VAL A 148 4.90 -0.99 21.90
N PHE A 149 4.41 -0.80 20.69
CA PHE A 149 4.75 -1.68 19.58
C PHE A 149 6.21 -1.48 19.15
N ASN A 150 6.89 -2.58 18.82
CA ASN A 150 8.12 -2.51 18.03
C ASN A 150 7.76 -2.05 16.59
N PRO A 151 8.71 -1.50 15.79
CA PRO A 151 8.40 -0.98 14.45
C PRO A 151 7.74 -2.00 13.52
N ARG A 152 8.18 -3.27 13.59
CA ARG A 152 7.61 -4.40 12.83
C ARG A 152 6.15 -4.66 13.17
N GLU A 153 5.83 -4.85 14.45
CA GLU A 153 4.48 -5.10 14.93
C GLU A 153 3.59 -3.87 14.73
N ASN A 154 4.14 -2.66 14.82
CA ASN A 154 3.41 -1.45 14.48
C ASN A 154 3.02 -1.44 12.99
N LEU A 155 3.95 -1.76 12.09
CA LEU A 155 3.66 -1.89 10.66
C LEU A 155 2.65 -3.00 10.40
N ARG A 156 2.78 -4.15 11.07
CA ARG A 156 1.87 -5.29 10.91
C ARG A 156 0.47 -4.98 11.39
N VAL A 157 0.33 -4.58 12.65
CA VAL A 157 -0.96 -4.44 13.34
C VAL A 157 -1.66 -3.15 12.95
N ASN A 158 -0.97 -2.01 13.02
CA ASN A 158 -1.62 -0.71 12.88
C ASN A 158 -1.69 -0.22 11.42
N VAL A 159 -0.93 -0.83 10.50
CA VAL A 159 -0.90 -0.43 9.09
C VAL A 159 -1.38 -1.55 8.19
N PHE A 160 -0.66 -2.66 8.11
CA PHE A 160 -0.93 -3.75 7.17
C PHE A 160 -2.31 -4.38 7.39
N ILE A 161 -2.59 -4.87 8.60
CA ILE A 161 -3.87 -5.50 8.92
C ILE A 161 -5.02 -4.49 8.73
N VAL A 162 -4.85 -3.25 9.20
CA VAL A 162 -5.86 -2.20 9.04
C VAL A 162 -6.17 -1.93 7.57
N ILE A 163 -5.16 -1.87 6.69
CA ILE A 163 -5.39 -1.67 5.25
C ILE A 163 -6.12 -2.86 4.64
N VAL A 164 -5.68 -4.08 4.93
CA VAL A 164 -6.31 -5.31 4.40
C VAL A 164 -7.77 -5.41 4.84
N ASP A 165 -8.06 -5.19 6.13
CA ASP A 165 -9.40 -5.30 6.69
C ASP A 165 -10.34 -4.20 6.14
N ASN A 166 -9.83 -2.98 5.95
CA ASN A 166 -10.58 -1.92 5.28
C ASN A 166 -10.89 -2.26 3.81
N LEU A 167 -9.89 -2.72 3.04
CA LEU A 167 -10.09 -3.08 1.64
C LEU A 167 -11.09 -4.23 1.50
N LYS A 168 -10.97 -5.26 2.34
CA LYS A 168 -11.92 -6.38 2.39
C LYS A 168 -13.33 -5.87 2.63
N THR A 169 -13.54 -5.04 3.66
CA THR A 169 -14.86 -4.50 4.00
C THR A 169 -15.46 -3.68 2.84
N GLN A 170 -14.66 -2.83 2.20
CA GLN A 170 -15.11 -2.04 1.06
C GLN A 170 -15.46 -2.90 -0.17
N LEU A 171 -14.76 -4.01 -0.38
CA LEU A 171 -15.07 -4.96 -1.44
C LEU A 171 -16.36 -5.75 -1.14
N GLU A 172 -16.56 -6.16 0.11
CA GLU A 172 -17.79 -6.84 0.56
C GLU A 172 -19.02 -5.93 0.37
N ILE A 173 -18.94 -4.65 0.75
CA ILE A 173 -20.01 -3.67 0.53
C ILE A 173 -20.39 -3.59 -0.96
N ARG A 174 -19.39 -3.49 -1.85
CA ARG A 174 -19.64 -3.42 -3.30
C ARG A 174 -20.24 -4.71 -3.84
N ARG A 175 -19.70 -5.85 -3.43
CA ARG A 175 -20.18 -7.18 -3.82
C ARG A 175 -21.66 -7.35 -3.46
N ASN A 176 -22.05 -6.96 -2.24
CA ASN A 176 -23.44 -7.05 -1.78
C ASN A 176 -24.39 -6.17 -2.62
N ALA A 177 -23.96 -4.97 -3.00
CA ALA A 177 -24.76 -4.11 -3.87
C ALA A 177 -25.04 -4.76 -5.24
N TYR A 178 -24.07 -5.48 -5.83
CA TYR A 178 -24.30 -6.24 -7.07
C TYR A 178 -25.16 -7.48 -6.85
N ASP A 179 -25.08 -8.11 -5.68
CA ASP A 179 -25.86 -9.30 -5.34
C ASP A 179 -27.34 -8.98 -5.20
N GLU A 180 -27.67 -7.85 -4.55
CA GLU A 180 -29.05 -7.34 -4.46
C GLU A 180 -29.67 -7.08 -5.83
N VAL A 181 -28.87 -6.61 -6.79
CA VAL A 181 -29.31 -6.43 -8.17
C VAL A 181 -29.53 -7.79 -8.83
N ASN A 182 -28.60 -8.73 -8.65
CA ASN A 182 -28.66 -10.06 -9.25
C ASN A 182 -29.91 -10.83 -8.83
N GLN A 183 -30.26 -10.76 -7.55
CA GLN A 183 -31.46 -11.40 -7.01
C GLN A 183 -32.76 -10.89 -7.65
N LYS A 184 -32.81 -9.63 -8.10
CA LYS A 184 -33.99 -9.07 -8.78
C LYS A 184 -34.17 -9.57 -10.21
N PHE A 185 -33.10 -10.09 -10.82
CA PHE A 185 -33.11 -10.62 -12.19
C PHE A 185 -33.12 -12.15 -12.25
N GLN A 186 -33.01 -12.83 -11.11
CA GLN A 186 -33.30 -14.26 -11.00
C GLN A 186 -34.82 -14.46 -10.99
N VAL A 187 -35.39 -14.68 -12.18
CA VAL A 187 -36.77 -15.14 -12.41
C VAL A 187 -36.81 -16.66 -12.44
#